data_AF-A0A7C3KXB7-F1
#
_entry.id   AF-A0A7C3KXB7-F1
#
_cell.length_a   1.000
_cell.length_b   1.000
_cell.length_c   1.000
_cell.angle_alpha   90.00
_cell.angle_beta   90.00
_cell.angle_gamma   90.00
#
_symmetry.space_group_name_H-M   'P 1'
#
loop_
_entity.id
_entity.type
_entity.pdbx_description
1 polymer ?
#
loop_
_entity_poly.entity_id
_entity_poly.type
_entity_poly.pdbx_seq_one_letter_code
_entity_poly.pdbx_strand_id
1 'polypeptide(L)' 'MTMEVMLGFLQMNELLIVAVVILLLFGGSKIPQLMRGLGRGAGEFQRGLEEGKRALEDVKRQAALDAKESDQNDG' A
#
# COMPACT_ATOMS: atom_id res chain seq x y z
N MET A 1 33.12 -18.15 -3.18
CA MET A 1 32.89 -17.23 -2.05
C MET A 1 33.52 -15.85 -2.28
N THR A 2 34.84 -15.71 -2.51
CA THR A 2 35.47 -14.39 -2.75
C THR A 2 35.08 -13.73 -4.08
N MET A 3 34.90 -14.52 -5.14
CA MET A 3 34.45 -14.04 -6.46
C MET A 3 33.00 -13.53 -6.46
N GLU A 4 32.10 -14.21 -5.73
CA GLU A 4 30.70 -13.75 -5.59
C GLU A 4 30.61 -12.46 -4.80
N VAL A 5 31.42 -12.34 -3.76
CA VAL A 5 31.55 -11.12 -2.97
C VAL A 5 32.08 -9.97 -3.84
N MET A 6 33.06 -10.22 -4.72
CA MET A 6 33.60 -9.22 -5.66
C MET A 6 32.58 -8.77 -6.71
N LEU A 7 31.78 -9.69 -7.26
CA LEU A 7 30.67 -9.39 -8.17
C LEU A 7 29.55 -8.61 -7.47
N GLY A 8 29.22 -8.98 -6.24
CA GLY A 8 28.26 -8.24 -5.41
C GLY A 8 28.72 -6.81 -5.10
N PHE A 9 30.01 -6.61 -4.86
CA PHE A 9 30.58 -5.26 -4.65
C PHE A 9 30.53 -4.41 -5.93
N LEU A 10 30.77 -4.98 -7.12
CA LEU A 10 30.63 -4.25 -8.38
C LEU A 10 29.20 -3.75 -8.60
N GLN A 11 28.20 -4.61 -8.40
CA GLN A 11 26.79 -4.23 -8.54
C GLN A 11 26.35 -3.20 -7.49
N MET A 12 26.82 -3.33 -6.24
CA MET A 12 26.48 -2.40 -5.17
C MET A 12 27.08 -1.00 -5.43
N ASN A 13 28.29 -0.94 -5.99
CA ASN A 13 28.97 0.31 -6.29
C ASN A 13 28.26 1.10 -7.40
N GLU A 14 27.80 0.42 -8.47
CA GLU A 14 27.00 1.06 -9.53
C GLU A 14 25.71 1.65 -8.96
N LEU A 15 25.01 0.89 -8.11
CA LEU A 15 23.79 1.36 -7.45
C LEU A 15 24.06 2.57 -6.55
N LEU A 16 25.19 2.57 -5.83
CA LEU A 16 25.60 3.66 -4.96
C LEU A 16 25.90 4.94 -5.76
N ILE A 17 26.61 4.82 -6.89
CA ILE A 17 26.88 5.95 -7.78
C ILE A 17 25.57 6.53 -8.33
N VAL A 18 24.65 5.68 -8.81
CA VAL A 18 23.33 6.13 -9.30
C VAL A 18 22.55 6.82 -8.17
N ALA A 19 22.53 6.24 -6.97
CA ALA A 19 21.88 6.84 -5.81
C ALA A 19 22.47 8.21 -5.48
N VAL A 20 23.80 8.38 -5.56
CA VAL A 20 24.47 9.67 -5.36
C VAL A 20 24.09 10.67 -6.44
N VAL A 21 24.03 10.29 -7.72
CA VAL A 21 23.60 11.20 -8.80
C VAL A 21 22.15 11.66 -8.56
N ILE A 22 21.25 10.73 -8.23
CA ILE A 22 19.86 11.06 -7.90
C ILE A 22 19.81 11.98 -6.65
N LEU A 23 20.65 11.71 -5.65
CA LEU A 23 20.75 12.53 -4.45
C LEU A 23 21.26 13.94 -4.74
N LEU A 24 22.18 14.11 -5.69
CA LEU A 24 22.67 15.43 -6.11
C LEU A 24 21.61 16.20 -6.91
N LEU A 25 20.86 15.53 -7.78
CA LEU A 25 19.81 16.15 -8.60
C LEU A 25 18.57 16.53 -7.78
N PHE A 26 18.13 15.63 -6.91
CA PHE A 26 16.89 15.79 -6.15
C PHE A 26 17.12 16.26 -4.70
N GLY A 27 18.33 16.13 -4.17
CA GLY A 27 18.65 16.38 -2.76
C GLY A 27 18.24 15.23 -1.84
N GLY A 28 18.87 15.15 -0.67
CA GLY A 28 18.57 14.11 0.35
C GLY A 28 17.21 14.22 1.03
N SER A 29 16.50 15.32 0.84
CA SER A 29 15.19 15.55 1.45
C SER A 29 14.02 15.10 0.56
N LYS A 30 14.15 15.15 -0.77
CA LYS A 30 13.02 14.87 -1.68
C LYS A 30 12.59 13.39 -1.67
N ILE A 31 13.54 12.46 -1.69
CA ILE A 31 13.23 11.02 -1.66
C ILE A 31 12.47 10.61 -0.38
N PRO A 32 12.93 10.97 0.84
CA PRO A 32 12.17 10.70 2.07
C PRO A 32 10.83 11.42 2.14
N GLN A 33 10.73 12.63 1.57
CA GLN A 33 9.48 13.40 1.57
C GLN A 33 8.43 12.78 0.64
N LEU A 34 8.85 12.30 -0.53
CA LEU A 34 8.01 11.54 -1.46
C LEU A 34 7.58 10.20 -0.87
N MET A 35 8.48 9.44 -0.24
CA MET A 35 8.13 8.18 0.44
C MET A 35 7.10 8.41 1.56
N ARG A 36 7.26 9.47 2.37
CA ARG A 36 6.27 9.81 3.41
C ARG A 36 4.91 10.23 2.85
N GLY A 37 4.89 10.87 1.67
CA GLY A 37 3.66 11.22 0.97
C GLY A 37 2.97 9.98 0.41
N LEU A 38 3.72 9.15 -0.32
CA LEU A 38 3.23 7.90 -0.91
C LEU A 38 2.77 6.91 0.17
N GLY A 39 3.53 6.75 1.25
CA GLY A 39 3.18 5.84 2.36
C GLY A 39 1.90 6.25 3.07
N ARG A 40 1.69 7.55 3.28
CA ARG A 40 0.42 8.07 3.82
C ARG A 40 -0.74 7.84 2.85
N GLY A 41 -0.56 8.18 1.57
CA GLY A 41 -1.58 7.96 0.54
C GLY A 41 -1.96 6.48 0.39
N ALA A 42 -0.98 5.58 0.39
CA ALA A 42 -1.21 4.14 0.32
C ALA A 42 -1.94 3.62 1.57
N GLY A 43 -1.60 4.13 2.76
CA GLY A 43 -2.28 3.76 4.01
C GLY A 43 -3.74 4.18 4.03
N GLU A 44 -4.04 5.43 3.69
CA GLU A 44 -5.42 5.93 3.62
C GLU A 44 -6.23 5.22 2.52
N PHE A 45 -5.59 4.87 1.40
CA PHE A 45 -6.22 4.09 0.34
C PHE A 45 -6.61 2.69 0.82
N GLN A 46 -5.73 1.99 1.54
CA GLN A 46 -6.05 0.66 2.10
C GLN A 46 -7.19 0.73 3.11
N ARG A 47 -7.19 1.74 3.98
CA ARG A 47 -8.27 1.96 4.97
C ARG A 47 -9.61 2.23 4.29
N GLY A 48 -9.63 3.10 3.29
CA GLY A 48 -10.84 3.39 2.51
C GLY A 48 -11.39 2.15 1.79
N LEU A 49 -10.51 1.28 1.27
CA LEU A 49 -10.93 0.00 0.68
C LEU A 49 -11.55 -0.95 1.72
N GLU A 50 -11.00 -1.04 2.93
CA GLU A 50 -11.53 -1.91 3.98
C GLU A 50 -12.88 -1.38 4.51
N GLU A 51 -12.99 -0.08 4.75
CA GLU A 51 -14.24 0.57 5.16
C GLU A 51 -15.34 0.38 4.12
N GLY A 52 -15.02 0.55 2.83
CA GLY A 52 -15.96 0.31 1.73
C GLY A 52 -16.45 -1.15 1.66
N LYS A 53 -15.57 -2.13 1.90
CA LYS A 53 -15.95 -3.55 1.97
C LYS A 53 -16.91 -3.83 3.12
N ARG A 54 -16.61 -3.31 4.31
CA ARG A 54 -17.48 -3.47 5.50
C ARG A 54 -18.85 -2.86 5.27
N ALA A 55 -18.90 -1.65 4.71
CA ALA A 55 -20.16 -0.99 4.38
C ALA A 55 -21.02 -1.82 3.39
N LEU A 56 -20.40 -2.44 2.39
CA LEU A 56 -21.09 -3.34 1.46
C LEU A 56 -21.63 -4.61 2.15
N GLU A 57 -20.86 -5.20 3.07
CA GLU A 57 -21.28 -6.36 3.85
C GLU A 57 -22.44 -6.03 4.78
N ASP A 58 -22.41 -4.88 5.44
CA ASP A 58 -23.48 -4.40 6.33
C ASP A 58 -24.78 -4.16 5.55
N VAL A 59 -24.71 -3.51 4.38
CA VAL A 59 -25.87 -3.34 3.49
C VAL A 59 -26.45 -4.68 3.05
N LYS A 60 -25.59 -5.64 2.66
CA LYS A 60 -26.03 -6.97 2.25
C LYS A 60 -26.67 -7.74 3.40
N ARG A 61 -26.14 -7.58 4.62
CA ARG A 61 -26.67 -8.21 5.82
C ARG A 61 -28.02 -7.61 6.20
N GLN A 62 -28.16 -6.28 6.13
CA GLN A 62 -29.42 -5.61 6.40
C GLN A 62 -30.52 -6.04 5.41
N ALA A 63 -30.21 -6.06 4.10
CA ALA A 63 -31.15 -6.54 3.09
C ALA A 63 -31.59 -8.01 3.30
N ALA A 64 -30.69 -8.86 3.83
CA ALA A 64 -31.02 -10.25 4.15
C ALA A 64 -31.85 -10.39 5.45
N LEU A 65 -31.72 -9.44 6.39
CA LEU A 65 -32.54 -9.38 7.59
C LEU A 65 -33.95 -8.89 7.25
N ASP A 66 -34.05 -7.81 6.46
CA ASP A 66 -35.33 -7.23 6.02
C ASP A 66 -36.15 -8.24 5.18
N ALA A 67 -35.48 -9.06 4.33
CA ALA A 67 -36.12 -10.13 3.57
C ALA A 67 -36.55 -11.34 4.42
N LYS A 68 -35.93 -11.55 5.60
CA LYS A 68 -36.34 -12.59 6.55
C LYS A 68 -37.52 -12.16 7.42
N GLU A 69 -37.64 -10.87 7.71
CA GLU A 69 -38.74 -10.32 8.49
C GLU A 69 -40.07 -10.31 7.71
N SER A 70 -40.02 -10.14 6.37
CA SER A 70 -41.22 -10.17 5.51
C SER A 70 -41.87 -11.55 5.36
N ASP A 71 -41.13 -12.64 5.54
CA ASP A 71 -41.66 -14.02 5.42
C ASP A 71 -42.34 -14.49 6.72
N GLN A 72 -42.06 -13.83 7.85
CA GLN A 72 -42.52 -14.26 9.18
C GLN A 72 -43.80 -13.58 9.68
N ASN A 73 -44.31 -12.56 8.96
CA ASN A 73 -45.49 -11.78 9.34
C ASN A 73 -46.79 -12.14 8.57
N ASP A 74 -46.75 -13.11 7.65
CA ASP A 74 -47.88 -13.56 6.82
C ASP A 74 -48.52 -14.90 7.30
N GLY A 75 -48.22 -15.37 8.51
CA GLY A 75 -48.81 -16.57 9.15
C GLY A 75 -49.76 -16.23 10.29
#